data_AF-A0A3M2ST94-F1
#
_entry.id   AF-A0A3M2ST94-F1
#
_cell.length_a   1.000
_cell.length_b   1.000
_cell.length_c   1.000
_cell.angle_alpha   90.00
_cell.angle_beta   90.00
_cell.angle_gamma   90.00
#
_symmetry.space_group_name_H-M   'P 1'
#
loop_
_entity.id
_entity.type
_entity.pdbx_description
1 polymer ?
#
loop_
_entity_poly.entity_id
_entity_poly.type
_entity_poly.pdbx_seq_one_letter_code
_entity_poly.pdbx_strand_id
1 'polypeptide(L)'
;GNELFQCIRVSGLNSLTVADEKLDRMKDIFASIIAQTGDKFAYTVHKVSRRIDTALPPVAGDGLASQIDRRWQAHMSRANLREHTITITVIKRPDVLSKIPFTQRQSQDALARQIDGQVAQLQEVVEFLCSALSGMNPQ
;
A
#
# COMPACT_ATOMS: atom_id res chain seq x y z
N GLY A 1 -20.70 -11.91 -10.14
CA GLY A 1 -20.37 -10.64 -10.81
C GLY A 1 -18.88 -10.59 -10.92
N ASN A 2 -18.33 -10.21 -12.07
CA ASN A 2 -16.89 -10.08 -12.25
C ASN A 2 -16.44 -8.80 -11.54
N GLU A 3 -15.99 -8.92 -10.30
CA GLU A 3 -15.34 -7.84 -9.58
C GLU A 3 -13.84 -7.88 -9.92
N LEU A 4 -13.31 -6.77 -10.40
CA LEU A 4 -11.90 -6.62 -10.71
C LEU A 4 -11.22 -5.86 -9.57
N PHE A 5 -10.05 -6.33 -9.16
CA PHE A 5 -9.28 -5.69 -8.11
C PHE A 5 -7.79 -5.66 -8.45
N GLN A 6 -7.11 -4.66 -7.89
CA GLN A 6 -5.66 -4.51 -7.99
C GLN A 6 -5.12 -4.07 -6.63
N CYS A 7 -3.94 -4.59 -6.29
CA CYS A 7 -3.29 -4.35 -5.02
C CYS A 7 -2.02 -3.52 -5.22
N ILE A 8 -1.79 -2.59 -4.32
CA ILE A 8 -0.57 -1.77 -4.24
C ILE A 8 0.05 -1.99 -2.86
N ARG A 9 1.35 -2.25 -2.80
CA ARG A 9 2.09 -2.35 -1.55
C ARG A 9 2.96 -1.11 -1.37
N VAL A 10 2.82 -0.45 -0.23
CA VAL A 10 3.62 0.71 0.17
C VAL A 10 4.56 0.28 1.30
N SER A 11 5.86 0.56 1.15
CA SER A 11 6.92 0.14 2.08
C SER A 11 7.79 1.33 2.49
N GLY A 12 8.77 1.14 3.38
CA GLY A 12 9.74 2.20 3.73
C GLY A 12 9.22 3.26 4.72
N LEU A 13 8.11 3.00 5.40
CA LEU A 13 7.61 3.81 6.51
C LEU A 13 8.40 3.50 7.80
N ASN A 14 9.64 4.02 7.90
CA ASN A 14 10.56 3.75 9.01
C ASN A 14 10.25 4.59 10.28
N SER A 15 10.36 3.94 11.44
CA SER A 15 9.82 4.40 12.74
C SER A 15 10.60 5.49 13.49
N LEU A 16 11.81 5.89 13.06
CA LEU A 16 12.73 6.63 13.95
C LEU A 16 12.35 8.09 14.22
N THR A 17 11.62 8.77 13.33
CA THR A 17 11.19 10.17 13.54
C THR A 17 10.11 10.64 12.55
N VAL A 18 9.69 9.77 11.63
CA VAL A 18 9.05 10.18 10.37
C VAL A 18 7.68 9.51 10.18
N ALA A 19 7.28 8.63 11.09
CA ALA A 19 6.09 7.81 10.94
C ALA A 19 4.81 8.67 10.95
N ASP A 20 4.61 9.51 11.95
CA ASP A 20 3.29 10.15 12.13
C ASP A 20 2.99 11.19 11.05
N GLU A 21 3.90 12.14 10.80
CA GLU A 21 3.67 13.17 9.76
C GLU A 21 3.54 12.59 8.35
N LYS A 22 4.33 11.57 8.00
CA LYS A 22 4.19 10.91 6.69
C LYS A 22 2.93 10.06 6.60
N LEU A 23 2.55 9.38 7.68
CA LEU A 23 1.31 8.60 7.72
C LEU A 23 0.08 9.50 7.62
N ASP A 24 0.07 10.65 8.29
CA ASP A 24 -1.03 11.60 8.19
C ASP A 24 -1.11 12.24 6.80
N ARG A 25 0.03 12.64 6.22
CA ARG A 25 0.06 13.09 4.82
C ARG A 25 -0.44 12.02 3.84
N MET A 26 -0.10 10.76 4.08
CA MET A 26 -0.61 9.64 3.28
C MET A 26 -2.12 9.47 3.44
N LYS A 27 -2.67 9.64 4.65
CA LYS A 27 -4.12 9.62 4.89
C LYS A 27 -4.84 10.74 4.13
N ASP A 28 -4.27 11.95 4.12
CA ASP A 28 -4.84 13.08 3.39
C ASP A 28 -4.84 12.85 1.89
N ILE A 29 -3.71 12.36 1.34
CA ILE A 29 -3.61 11.97 -0.08
C ILE A 29 -4.66 10.90 -0.39
N PHE A 30 -4.77 9.86 0.44
CA PHE A 30 -5.71 8.78 0.23
C PHE A 30 -7.18 9.24 0.29
N ALA A 31 -7.51 10.10 1.25
CA ALA A 31 -8.85 10.70 1.36
C ALA A 31 -9.20 11.53 0.11
N SER A 32 -8.25 12.32 -0.41
CA SER A 32 -8.42 13.08 -1.65
C SER A 32 -8.65 12.16 -2.87
N ILE A 33 -7.95 11.03 -2.94
CA ILE A 33 -8.14 10.05 -4.03
C ILE A 33 -9.53 9.41 -3.96
N ILE A 34 -9.96 8.98 -2.78
CA ILE A 34 -11.31 8.41 -2.57
C ILE A 34 -12.39 9.43 -2.96
N ALA A 35 -12.21 10.69 -2.59
CA ALA A 35 -13.16 11.75 -2.94
C ALA A 35 -13.28 11.97 -4.45
N GLN A 36 -12.18 11.85 -5.20
CA GLN A 36 -12.15 12.02 -6.66
C GLN A 36 -12.70 10.80 -7.42
N THR A 37 -12.44 9.59 -6.94
CA THR A 37 -12.85 8.33 -7.60
C THR A 37 -14.31 7.96 -7.35
N GLY A 38 -14.93 8.55 -6.32
CA GLY A 38 -16.36 8.45 -6.07
C GLY A 38 -16.82 7.03 -5.71
N ASP A 39 -18.08 6.73 -6.00
CA ASP A 39 -18.73 5.47 -5.62
C ASP A 39 -18.47 4.30 -6.59
N LYS A 40 -17.60 4.49 -7.58
CA LYS A 40 -17.27 3.45 -8.58
C LYS A 40 -16.32 2.39 -8.06
N PHE A 41 -15.59 2.70 -6.99
CA PHE A 41 -14.56 1.85 -6.41
C PHE A 41 -14.81 1.62 -4.91
N ALA A 42 -14.25 0.53 -4.40
CA ALA A 42 -14.13 0.24 -2.98
C ALA A 42 -12.65 0.06 -2.64
N TYR A 43 -12.26 0.49 -1.44
CA TYR A 43 -10.88 0.49 -1.00
C TYR A 43 -10.74 -0.25 0.32
N THR A 44 -9.80 -1.19 0.38
CA THR A 44 -9.42 -1.87 1.63
C THR A 44 -7.96 -1.58 1.93
N VAL A 45 -7.65 -1.21 3.17
CA VAL A 45 -6.30 -0.88 3.62
C VAL A 45 -5.90 -1.83 4.75
N HIS A 46 -4.79 -2.53 4.55
CA HIS A 46 -4.20 -3.40 5.56
C HIS A 46 -2.83 -2.88 5.98
N LYS A 47 -2.68 -2.50 7.26
CA LYS A 47 -1.40 -2.11 7.86
C LYS A 47 -0.79 -3.31 8.58
N VAL A 48 0.43 -3.68 8.21
CA VAL A 48 1.24 -4.68 8.91
C VAL A 48 2.42 -3.99 9.55
N SER A 49 2.71 -4.34 10.80
CA SER A 49 3.87 -3.83 11.53
C SER A 49 4.71 -4.99 12.03
N ARG A 50 5.97 -5.01 11.61
CA ARG A 50 6.94 -6.01 12.04
C ARG A 50 8.06 -5.34 12.84
N ARG A 51 8.49 -5.98 13.93
CA ARG A 51 9.69 -5.54 14.66
C ARG A 51 10.94 -5.84 13.84
N ILE A 52 11.85 -4.87 13.79
CA ILE A 52 13.17 -5.04 13.18
C ILE A 52 14.09 -5.64 14.23
N ASP A 53 14.75 -6.75 13.89
CA ASP A 53 15.83 -7.27 14.71
C ASP A 53 17.09 -6.45 14.45
N THR A 54 17.59 -5.79 15.50
CA THR A 54 18.78 -4.94 15.44
C THR A 54 20.01 -5.62 16.02
N ALA A 55 19.90 -6.89 16.43
CA ALA A 55 21.02 -7.64 16.97
C ALA A 55 22.12 -7.79 15.92
N LEU A 56 23.34 -7.43 16.28
CA LEU A 56 24.53 -7.63 15.46
C LEU A 56 25.55 -8.43 16.28
N PRO A 57 26.49 -9.16 15.64
CA PRO A 57 27.59 -9.78 16.34
C PRO A 57 28.37 -8.74 17.17
N PRO A 58 28.64 -9.02 18.45
CA PRO A 58 29.29 -8.04 19.33
C PRO A 58 30.73 -7.78 18.91
N VAL A 59 31.20 -6.55 19.12
CA VAL A 59 32.60 -6.21 18.90
C VAL A 59 33.46 -6.80 20.01
N ALA A 60 34.47 -7.60 19.64
CA ALA A 60 35.33 -8.29 20.60
C ALA A 60 36.27 -7.35 21.38
N GLY A 61 36.62 -7.77 22.61
CA GLY A 61 37.50 -7.03 23.52
C GLY A 61 36.80 -5.94 24.33
N ASP A 62 37.58 -5.11 25.02
CA ASP A 62 37.09 -4.10 25.97
C ASP A 62 37.49 -2.64 25.62
N GLY A 63 38.00 -2.43 24.40
CA GLY A 63 38.36 -1.11 23.89
C GLY A 63 37.16 -0.20 23.59
N LEU A 64 37.43 1.02 23.13
CA LEU A 64 36.40 2.03 22.80
C LEU A 64 35.31 1.48 21.85
N ALA A 65 35.69 0.71 20.83
CA ALA A 65 34.75 0.13 19.88
C ALA A 65 33.73 -0.79 20.56
N SER A 66 34.16 -1.63 21.52
CA SER A 66 33.26 -2.51 22.30
C SER A 66 32.30 -1.71 23.18
N GLN A 67 32.74 -0.57 23.72
CA GLN A 67 31.91 0.29 24.55
C GLN A 67 30.87 1.04 23.71
N ILE A 68 31.25 1.49 22.52
CA ILE A 68 30.32 2.10 21.54
C ILE A 68 29.28 1.07 21.11
N ASP A 69 29.69 -0.15 20.75
CA ASP A 69 28.80 -1.25 20.36
C ASP A 69 27.77 -1.54 21.46
N ARG A 70 28.21 -1.74 22.71
CA ARG A 70 27.30 -1.96 23.85
C ARG A 70 26.29 -0.83 24.03
N ARG A 71 26.73 0.43 23.92
CA ARG A 71 25.83 1.59 24.05
C ARG A 71 24.84 1.67 22.88
N TRP A 72 25.30 1.38 21.67
CA TRP A 72 24.46 1.36 20.47
C TRP A 72 23.42 0.23 20.54
N GLN A 73 23.81 -1.00 20.88
CA GLN A 73 22.90 -2.14 21.07
C GLN A 73 21.86 -1.86 22.16
N ALA A 74 22.29 -1.28 23.30
CA ALA A 74 21.39 -0.89 24.38
C ALA A 74 20.40 0.21 23.95
N HIS A 75 20.82 1.12 23.07
CA HIS A 75 19.92 2.12 22.49
C HIS A 75 18.94 1.49 21.50
N MET A 76 19.42 0.67 20.57
CA MET A 76 18.60 0.06 19.52
C MET A 76 17.54 -0.90 20.08
N SER A 77 17.89 -1.69 21.10
CA SER A 77 16.94 -2.54 21.81
C SER A 77 15.78 -1.77 22.46
N ARG A 78 15.99 -0.50 22.84
CA ARG A 78 14.95 0.37 23.41
C ARG A 78 14.20 1.18 22.36
N ALA A 79 14.81 1.42 21.20
CA ALA A 79 14.21 2.19 20.10
C ALA A 79 12.97 1.52 19.49
N ASN A 80 12.72 0.23 19.76
CA ASN A 80 11.53 -0.53 19.31
C ASN A 80 11.25 -0.34 17.81
N LEU A 81 12.30 -0.45 17.01
CA LEU A 81 12.24 -0.20 15.57
C LEU A 81 11.22 -1.12 14.91
N ARG A 82 10.33 -0.53 14.13
CA ARG A 82 9.32 -1.23 13.37
C ARG A 82 9.38 -0.85 11.91
N GLU A 83 9.23 -1.88 11.09
CA GLU A 83 8.93 -1.75 9.69
C GLU A 83 7.40 -1.76 9.53
N HIS A 84 6.88 -0.79 8.79
CA HIS A 84 5.47 -0.71 8.44
C HIS A 84 5.29 -0.94 6.95
N THR A 85 4.41 -1.88 6.62
CA THR A 85 3.99 -2.15 5.24
C THR A 85 2.49 -1.96 5.16
N ILE A 86 2.04 -1.25 4.13
CA ILE A 86 0.61 -1.00 3.89
C ILE A 86 0.24 -1.63 2.56
N THR A 87 -0.81 -2.45 2.55
CA THR A 87 -1.40 -3.00 1.33
C THR A 87 -2.74 -2.33 1.09
N ILE A 88 -2.89 -1.73 -0.07
CA ILE A 88 -4.12 -1.08 -0.52
C ILE A 88 -4.71 -1.96 -1.62
N THR A 89 -5.94 -2.41 -1.45
CA THR A 89 -6.70 -3.13 -2.47
C THR A 89 -7.78 -2.22 -3.01
N VAL A 90 -7.74 -1.97 -4.31
CA VAL A 90 -8.74 -1.20 -5.06
C VAL A 90 -9.64 -2.19 -5.78
N ILE A 91 -10.95 -2.10 -5.56
CA ILE A 91 -11.95 -2.99 -6.15
C ILE A 91 -12.90 -2.14 -7.01
N LYS A 92 -13.05 -2.46 -8.29
CA LYS A 92 -14.07 -1.83 -9.16
C LYS A 92 -15.43 -2.43 -8.81
N ARG A 93 -16.39 -1.59 -8.40
CA ARG A 93 -17.75 -2.02 -8.14
C ARG A 93 -18.48 -2.32 -9.47
N PRO A 94 -19.29 -3.40 -9.53
CA PRO A 94 -20.10 -3.69 -10.69
C PRO A 94 -21.20 -2.64 -10.84
N ASP A 95 -21.41 -2.16 -12.07
CA ASP A 95 -22.51 -1.23 -12.32
C ASP A 95 -23.84 -1.96 -12.11
N VAL A 96 -24.65 -1.42 -11.19
CA VAL A 96 -25.94 -1.99 -10.74
C VAL A 96 -26.93 -2.20 -11.90
N LEU A 97 -26.71 -1.53 -13.03
CA LEU A 97 -27.54 -1.54 -14.24
C LEU A 97 -27.20 -2.65 -15.26
N SER A 98 -26.17 -3.47 -15.03
CA SER A 98 -25.71 -4.49 -16.01
C SER A 98 -26.60 -5.74 -16.15
N LYS A 99 -27.77 -5.81 -15.49
CA LYS A 99 -28.69 -6.95 -15.55
C LYS A 99 -29.63 -6.93 -16.77
N ILE A 100 -29.14 -6.72 -17.99
CA ILE A 100 -29.98 -6.82 -19.20
C ILE A 100 -29.63 -8.11 -19.96
N PRO A 101 -30.61 -8.99 -20.24
CA PRO A 101 -30.36 -10.25 -20.93
C PRO A 101 -30.20 -10.02 -22.44
N PHE A 102 -28.97 -9.90 -22.93
CA PHE A 102 -28.66 -9.85 -24.37
C PHE A 102 -28.20 -11.20 -24.91
N THR A 103 -28.43 -11.43 -26.21
CA THR A 103 -28.15 -12.68 -26.93
C THR A 103 -26.68 -13.09 -26.86
N GLN A 104 -26.44 -14.39 -26.68
CA GLN A 104 -25.20 -14.97 -26.13
C GLN A 104 -23.89 -14.71 -26.90
N ARG A 105 -23.95 -14.31 -28.18
CA ARG A 105 -22.76 -13.97 -29.01
C ARG A 105 -22.43 -12.47 -29.01
N GLN A 106 -23.41 -11.60 -29.21
CA GLN A 106 -23.21 -10.15 -29.07
C GLN A 106 -22.84 -9.78 -27.62
N SER A 107 -23.33 -10.58 -26.66
CA SER A 107 -22.98 -10.46 -25.26
C SER A 107 -21.51 -10.74 -24.95
N GLN A 108 -20.78 -11.55 -25.74
CA GLN A 108 -19.37 -11.89 -25.42
C GLN A 108 -18.41 -10.77 -25.82
N ASP A 109 -18.50 -10.27 -27.06
CA ASP A 109 -17.65 -9.14 -27.50
C ASP A 109 -17.95 -7.86 -26.71
N ALA A 110 -19.23 -7.62 -26.39
CA ALA A 110 -19.62 -6.50 -25.55
C ALA A 110 -19.08 -6.65 -24.11
N LEU A 111 -19.13 -7.87 -23.55
CA LEU A 111 -18.57 -8.16 -22.23
C LEU A 111 -17.04 -8.02 -22.21
N ALA A 112 -16.34 -8.47 -23.25
CA ALA A 112 -14.90 -8.32 -23.36
C ALA A 112 -14.51 -6.84 -23.36
N ARG A 113 -15.14 -6.02 -24.21
CA ARG A 113 -14.93 -4.56 -24.23
C ARG A 113 -15.25 -3.89 -22.90
N GLN A 114 -16.29 -4.36 -22.20
CA GLN A 114 -16.64 -3.86 -20.88
C GLN A 114 -15.56 -4.19 -19.86
N ILE A 115 -15.04 -5.42 -19.85
CA ILE A 115 -13.95 -5.84 -18.97
C ILE A 115 -12.69 -5.02 -19.26
N ASP A 116 -12.30 -4.86 -20.52
CA ASP A 116 -11.13 -4.07 -20.91
C ASP A 116 -11.24 -2.62 -20.43
N GLY A 117 -12.42 -2.01 -20.58
CA GLY A 117 -12.69 -0.67 -20.06
C GLY A 117 -12.61 -0.60 -18.52
N GLN A 118 -13.08 -1.62 -17.81
CA GLN A 118 -12.97 -1.68 -16.36
C GLN A 118 -11.53 -1.88 -15.88
N VAL A 119 -10.74 -2.70 -16.58
CA VAL A 119 -9.31 -2.89 -16.31
C VAL A 119 -8.56 -1.57 -16.54
N ALA A 120 -8.82 -0.87 -17.64
CA ALA A 120 -8.19 0.42 -17.93
C ALA A 120 -8.50 1.48 -16.85
N GLN A 121 -9.76 1.57 -16.41
CA GLN A 121 -10.16 2.47 -15.32
C GLN A 121 -9.49 2.10 -13.99
N LEU A 122 -9.41 0.80 -13.68
CA LEU A 122 -8.75 0.32 -12.46
C LEU A 122 -7.25 0.66 -12.49
N GLN A 123 -6.61 0.47 -13.64
CA GLN A 123 -5.21 0.79 -13.85
C GLN A 123 -4.95 2.29 -13.71
N GLU A 124 -5.78 3.15 -14.28
CA GLU A 124 -5.67 4.61 -14.14
C GLU A 124 -5.71 5.05 -12.66
N VAL A 125 -6.63 4.49 -11.89
CA VAL A 125 -6.73 4.77 -10.44
C VAL A 125 -5.50 4.28 -9.68
N VAL A 126 -4.98 3.10 -10.05
CA VAL A 126 -3.79 2.53 -9.42
C VAL A 126 -2.53 3.32 -9.78
N GLU A 127 -2.38 3.76 -11.02
CA GLU A 127 -1.27 4.61 -11.46
C GLU A 127 -1.32 5.97 -10.76
N PHE A 128 -2.52 6.55 -10.61
CA PHE A 128 -2.71 7.78 -9.85
C PHE A 128 -2.32 7.61 -8.37
N LEU A 129 -2.74 6.50 -7.74
CA LEU A 129 -2.33 6.14 -6.37
C LEU A 129 -0.80 6.00 -6.27
N CYS A 130 -0.16 5.26 -7.18
CA CYS A 130 1.29 5.09 -7.20
C CYS A 130 2.02 6.43 -7.38
N SER A 131 1.53 7.31 -8.26
CA SER A 131 2.09 8.65 -8.47
C SER A 131 2.01 9.50 -7.20
N ALA A 132 0.84 9.53 -6.55
CA ALA A 132 0.63 10.28 -5.32
C ALA A 132 1.46 9.72 -4.13
N LEU A 133 1.75 8.43 -4.15
CA LEU A 133 2.54 7.72 -3.13
C LEU A 133 4.02 7.58 -3.48
N SER A 134 4.50 8.17 -4.58
CA SER A 134 5.87 8.01 -5.11
C SER A 134 6.98 8.27 -4.08
N GLY A 135 6.76 9.14 -3.09
CA GLY A 135 7.68 9.38 -1.98
C GLY A 135 7.80 8.23 -0.95
N MET A 136 7.08 7.11 -1.14
CA MET A 136 6.95 5.99 -0.20
C MET A 136 7.15 4.61 -0.87
N ASN A 137 7.89 4.56 -1.98
CA ASN A 137 8.26 3.33 -2.69
C ASN A 137 7.09 2.34 -2.89
N PRO A 138 6.05 2.73 -3.65
CA PRO A 138 4.95 1.85 -4.00
C PRO A 138 5.41 0.75 -4.97
N GLN A 139 5.01 -0.49 -4.73
CA GLN A 139 5.30 -1.68 -5.55
C GLN A 139 4.06 -2.54 -5.77
#